data_AF-A0A4U0YD63-F1
#
_entry.id   AF-A0A4U0YD63-F1
#
_cell.length_a   1.000
_cell.length_b   1.000
_cell.length_c   1.000
_cell.angle_alpha   90.00
_cell.angle_beta   90.00
_cell.angle_gamma   90.00
#
_symmetry.space_group_name_H-M   'P 1'
#
loop_
_entity.id
_entity.type
_entity.pdbx_description
1 polymer ?
#
loop_
_entity_poly.entity_id
_entity_poly.type
_entity_poly.pdbx_seq_one_letter_code
_entity_poly.pdbx_strand_id
1 'polypeptide(L)' 'MGEESGADFRCGIVDVLEAAALHKRHAEVQVDGRWRRIRVIDVVTDHGEDWVVLPGDDRLAVSRIEKARPER' A
#
# COMPACT_ATOMS: atom_id res chain seq x y z
N MET A 1 -1.90 -28.64 -8.13
CA MET A 1 -2.75 -27.53 -7.65
C MET A 1 -1.79 -26.53 -7.04
N GLY A 2 -1.54 -25.42 -7.74
CA GLY A 2 -0.57 -24.41 -7.32
C GLY A 2 -1.30 -23.28 -6.60
N GLU A 3 -1.20 -23.28 -5.28
CA GLU A 3 -1.72 -22.24 -4.39
C GLU A 3 -0.53 -21.57 -3.69
N GLU A 4 0.32 -20.89 -4.45
CA GLU A 4 1.43 -20.12 -3.92
C GLU A 4 1.55 -18.82 -4.76
N SER A 5 1.99 -17.72 -4.14
CA SER A 5 2.23 -16.39 -4.75
C SER A 5 1.10 -15.34 -4.73
N GLY A 6 0.12 -15.44 -3.84
CA GLY A 6 -0.71 -14.28 -3.47
C GLY A 6 -0.08 -13.40 -2.37
N ALA A 7 0.70 -14.02 -1.48
CA ALA A 7 1.28 -13.38 -0.29
C ALA A 7 2.55 -12.58 -0.61
N ASP A 8 3.44 -13.09 -1.47
CA ASP A 8 4.69 -12.41 -1.87
C ASP A 8 4.46 -11.04 -2.48
N PHE A 9 3.39 -10.90 -3.27
CA PHE A 9 3.07 -9.63 -3.93
C PHE A 9 2.57 -8.57 -2.95
N ARG A 10 1.70 -8.97 -2.01
CA ARG A 10 1.18 -8.06 -0.98
C ARG A 10 2.28 -7.64 -0.02
N CYS A 11 3.19 -8.56 0.32
CA CYS A 11 4.34 -8.29 1.16
C CYS A 11 5.16 -7.12 0.59
N GLY A 12 5.54 -7.18 -0.69
CA GLY A 12 6.32 -6.10 -1.32
C GLY A 12 5.59 -4.76 -1.44
N ILE A 13 4.25 -4.75 -1.52
CA ILE A 13 3.46 -3.51 -1.51
C ILE A 13 3.42 -2.90 -0.10
N VAL A 14 3.14 -3.72 0.90
CA VAL A 14 3.05 -3.29 2.31
C VAL A 14 4.40 -2.77 2.78
N ASP A 15 5.51 -3.45 2.49
CA ASP A 15 6.87 -2.98 2.81
C ASP A 15 7.15 -1.55 2.31
N VAL A 16 6.76 -1.24 1.07
CA VAL A 16 6.94 0.10 0.49
C VAL A 16 6.10 1.15 1.24
N LEU A 17 4.88 0.78 1.61
CA LEU A 17 3.95 1.68 2.29
C LEU A 17 4.36 1.92 3.75
N GLU A 18 4.77 0.87 4.47
CA GLU A 18 5.31 0.96 5.82
C GLU A 18 6.60 1.79 5.84
N ALA A 19 7.51 1.58 4.88
CA ALA A 19 8.71 2.41 4.76
C ALA A 19 8.35 3.89 4.50
N ALA A 20 7.35 4.16 3.64
CA ALA A 20 6.90 5.53 3.39
C ALA A 20 6.31 6.19 4.65
N ALA A 21 5.50 5.45 5.42
CA ALA A 21 4.95 5.90 6.71
C ALA A 21 6.08 6.22 7.71
N LEU A 22 7.03 5.28 7.88
CA LEU A 22 8.15 5.38 8.80
C LEU A 22 9.03 6.60 8.51
N HIS A 23 9.33 6.84 7.23
CA HIS A 23 10.16 7.95 6.78
C HIS A 23 9.37 9.26 6.58
N LYS A 24 8.06 9.27 6.83
CA LYS A 24 7.15 10.41 6.58
C LYS A 24 7.26 10.95 5.15
N ARG A 25 7.46 10.03 4.19
CA ARG A 25 7.59 10.30 2.75
C ARG A 25 6.32 9.90 2.02
N HIS A 26 6.22 10.29 0.75
CA HIS A 26 5.17 9.81 -0.13
C HIS A 26 5.57 8.47 -0.75
N ALA A 27 4.56 7.70 -1.11
CA ALA A 27 4.69 6.54 -1.98
C ALA A 27 3.97 6.81 -3.30
N GLU A 28 4.45 6.21 -4.38
CA GLU A 28 3.68 6.12 -5.62
C GLU A 28 3.00 4.76 -5.66
N VAL A 29 1.68 4.76 -5.85
CA VAL A 29 0.86 3.54 -5.97
C VAL A 29 0.11 3.54 -7.29
N GLN A 30 -0.04 2.37 -7.90
CA GLN A 30 -0.90 2.16 -9.06
C GLN A 30 -2.25 1.63 -8.59
N VAL A 31 -3.31 2.36 -8.92
CA VAL A 31 -4.70 1.99 -8.60
C VAL A 31 -5.54 2.22 -9.85
N ASP A 32 -6.35 1.24 -10.24
CA ASP A 32 -7.20 1.31 -11.44
C ASP A 32 -6.39 1.68 -12.71
N GLY A 33 -5.19 1.09 -12.85
CA GLY A 33 -4.24 1.32 -13.93
C GLY A 33 -3.45 2.64 -13.84
N ARG A 34 -3.80 3.53 -12.91
CA ARG A 34 -3.23 4.88 -12.82
C ARG A 34 -2.29 5.03 -11.63
N TRP A 35 -1.08 5.53 -11.90
CA TRP A 35 -0.14 5.91 -10.84
C TRP A 35 -0.59 7.20 -10.16
N ARG A 36 -0.56 7.18 -8.82
CA ARG A 36 -0.84 8.32 -7.97
C ARG A 36 0.16 8.41 -6.82
N ARG A 37 0.57 9.62 -6.49
CA ARG A 37 1.39 9.91 -5.31
C ARG A 37 0.48 10.05 -4.10
N ILE A 38 0.74 9.28 -3.06
CA ILE A 38 -0.02 9.30 -1.81
C ILE A 38 0.92 9.58 -0.64
N ARG A 39 0.41 10.29 0.37
CA ARG A 39 1.09 10.43 1.65
C ARG A 39 0.58 9.32 2.56
N VAL A 40 1.45 8.39 2.93
CA VAL A 40 1.12 7.32 3.87
C VAL A 40 1.29 7.84 5.28
N ILE A 41 0.23 7.77 6.08
CA ILE A 41 0.25 8.11 7.50
C ILE A 41 0.59 6.85 8.31
N ASP A 42 -0.10 5.76 8.02
CA ASP A 42 0.03 4.48 8.69
C ASP A 42 -0.52 3.35 7.82
N VAL A 43 -0.23 2.10 8.16
CA VAL A 43 -0.85 0.91 7.55
C VAL A 43 -1.48 0.09 8.66
N VAL A 44 -2.79 -0.19 8.54
CA VAL A 44 -3.55 -0.90 9.58
C VAL A 44 -4.24 -2.11 8.98
N THR A 45 -4.23 -3.22 9.70
CA THR A 45 -5.00 -4.42 9.35
C THR A 45 -6.33 -4.39 10.10
N ASP A 46 -7.44 -4.42 9.36
CA ASP A 46 -8.80 -4.41 9.89
C ASP A 46 -9.61 -5.55 9.25
N HIS A 47 -10.22 -6.40 10.09
CA HIS A 47 -10.98 -7.58 9.66
C HIS A 47 -10.28 -8.51 8.63
N GLY A 48 -8.94 -8.57 8.66
CA GLY A 48 -8.14 -9.41 7.76
C GLY A 48 -7.81 -8.76 6.40
N GLU A 49 -8.13 -7.47 6.22
CA GLU A 49 -7.69 -6.66 5.09
C GLU A 49 -6.75 -5.53 5.55
N ASP A 50 -5.72 -5.26 4.76
CA ASP A 50 -4.76 -4.19 5.02
C ASP A 50 -5.22 -2.88 4.37
N TRP A 51 -5.13 -1.79 5.14
CA TRP A 51 -5.56 -0.46 4.76
C TRP A 51 -4.45 0.56 4.94
N VAL A 52 -4.21 1.35 3.90
CA VAL A 52 -3.35 2.52 3.94
C VAL A 52 -4.14 3.69 4.51
N VAL A 53 -3.65 4.26 5.60
CA VAL A 53 -4.20 5.49 6.19
C VAL A 53 -3.60 6.68 5.47
N LEU A 54 -4.47 7.52 4.90
CA LEU A 54 -4.14 8.74 4.18
C LEU A 54 -4.42 9.96 5.07
N PRO A 55 -3.86 11.15 4.75
CA PRO A 55 -4.19 12.37 5.49
C PRO A 55 -5.69 12.71 5.38
N GLY A 56 -6.29 13.10 6.51
CA GLY A 56 -7.71 13.44 6.59
C GLY A 56 -8.64 12.25 6.87
N ASP A 57 -8.13 11.21 7.53
CA ASP A 57 -8.86 9.98 7.91
C ASP A 57 -9.38 9.14 6.74
N ASP A 58 -8.94 9.44 5.52
CA ASP A 58 -9.23 8.63 4.33
C ASP A 58 -8.42 7.33 4.35
N ARG A 59 -8.98 6.25 3.78
CA ARG A 59 -8.35 4.93 3.78
C ARG A 59 -8.40 4.30 2.39
N LEU A 60 -7.28 3.71 1.97
CA LEU A 60 -7.15 2.98 0.72
C LEU A 60 -6.84 1.51 1.01
N ALA A 61 -7.73 0.60 0.60
CA ALA A 61 -7.47 -0.83 0.71
C ALA A 61 -6.23 -1.23 -0.11
N VAL A 62 -5.30 -1.94 0.52
CA VAL A 62 -4.10 -2.46 -0.14
C VAL A 62 -4.48 -3.43 -1.26
N SER A 63 -5.58 -4.17 -1.10
CA SER A 63 -6.18 -5.04 -2.13
C SER A 63 -6.47 -4.31 -3.46
N ARG A 64 -6.64 -2.98 -3.45
CA ARG A 64 -6.86 -2.16 -4.66
C ARG A 64 -5.57 -1.65 -5.28
N ILE A 65 -4.43 -1.79 -4.59
CA ILE A 65 -3.14 -1.35 -5.08
C ILE A 65 -2.56 -2.43 -5.97
N GLU A 66 -2.41 -2.11 -7.24
CA GLU A 66 -1.81 -3.01 -8.21
C GLU A 66 -0.30 -3.01 -8.12
N LYS A 67 0.36 -1.88 -7.80
CA LYS A 67 1.82 -1.76 -7.64
C LYS A 67 2.16 -0.63 -6.69
N ALA A 68 3.28 -0.72 -5.99
CA ALA A 68 3.81 0.37 -5.17
C ALA A 68 5.31 0.58 -5.43
N ARG A 69 5.78 1.82 -5.30
CA ARG A 69 7.21 2.19 -5.32
C ARG A 69 7.49 3.41 -4.44
N PRO A 70 8.70 3.56 -3.89
CA PRO A 70 9.09 4.76 -3.15
C PRO A 70 9.11 5.99 -4.05
N GLU A 71 8.82 7.17 -3.49
CA GLU A 71 9.02 8.44 -4.22
C GLU A 71 10.51 8.65 -4.54
N ARG A 72 10.80 9.08 -5.76
CA ARG A 72 12.16 9.43 -6.22
C ARG A 72 12.67 10.71 -5.61
#